data_AF-A0A9E1YP62-F1
#
_entry.id   AF-A0A9E1YP62-F1
#
_cell.length_a   1.000
_cell.length_b   1.000
_cell.length_c   1.000
_cell.angle_alpha   90.00
_cell.angle_beta   90.00
_cell.angle_gamma   90.00
#
_symmetry.space_group_name_H-M   'P 1'
#
loop_
_entity.id
_entity.type
_entity.pdbx_description
1 polymer ?
#
loop_
_entity_poly.entity_id
_entity_poly.type
_entity_poly.pdbx_seq_one_letter_code
_entity_poly.pdbx_strand_id
1 'polypeptide(L)'
;MDEAQRMTIAKAYVDASNDHDVERIATMLSKDVAYRSSGVGSHDGAETILAMNRKFFADFPDVHRETRDWRHVDTTGVEFEFTITLGGQSHQGVERIFVGDHGEITRVEVERKTETITKRRETIMAKMTGARFLADFLERSGVTHVFWVPAVLMQMLREMETSNRISRILAHSEKAAVYMADGYARASGRPGVCFAQKIGAANLAAALKDPYLANTPLIAMTGGALPRFENRHVYQQLDDGAMFVPVTKTQAHVAELQALPEAMRQAFRDATTGTPGPAYVEIAGHFADVEFEEGDLDVLIEERFGQIPAFRPVADSDAIDAAITLLAAAERPVIVAGGGVRSSGAGDVLIALAERLGIPVATAMNAKDTIPGNHPLNI
;
A
#
# COMPACT_ATOMS: atom_id res chain seq x y z
N MET A 1 2.76 -46.98 -20.48
CA MET A 1 1.50 -46.32 -20.83
C MET A 1 1.27 -46.39 -22.32
N ASP A 2 0.30 -47.19 -22.75
CA ASP A 2 -0.10 -47.30 -24.16
C ASP A 2 -0.91 -46.07 -24.64
N GLU A 3 -1.18 -46.00 -25.94
CA GLU A 3 -1.90 -44.89 -26.58
C GLU A 3 -3.33 -44.71 -26.02
N ALA A 4 -4.00 -45.82 -25.67
CA ALA A 4 -5.36 -45.80 -25.13
C ALA A 4 -5.41 -45.20 -23.71
N GLN A 5 -4.41 -45.48 -22.89
CA GLN A 5 -4.30 -44.91 -21.53
C GLN A 5 -4.04 -43.40 -21.55
N ARG A 6 -3.21 -42.93 -22.48
CA ARG A 6 -2.94 -41.49 -22.66
C ARG A 6 -4.18 -40.72 -23.09
N MET A 7 -4.92 -41.27 -24.04
CA MET A 7 -6.18 -40.70 -24.50
C MET A 7 -7.23 -40.66 -23.39
N THR A 8 -7.20 -41.62 -22.46
CA THR A 8 -8.10 -41.65 -21.30
C THR A 8 -7.77 -40.52 -20.32
N ILE A 9 -6.50 -40.30 -19.98
CA ILE A 9 -6.05 -39.19 -19.11
C ILE A 9 -6.39 -37.85 -19.77
N ALA A 10 -6.03 -37.68 -21.04
CA ALA A 10 -6.25 -36.42 -21.74
C ALA A 10 -7.72 -36.06 -21.86
N LYS A 11 -8.58 -37.05 -22.13
CA LYS A 11 -10.03 -36.85 -22.18
C LYS A 11 -10.60 -36.41 -20.83
N ALA A 12 -10.14 -36.97 -19.72
CA ALA A 12 -10.58 -36.55 -18.39
C ALA A 12 -10.22 -35.09 -18.08
N TYR A 13 -9.07 -34.61 -18.55
CA TYR A 13 -8.67 -33.20 -18.42
C TYR A 13 -9.42 -32.27 -19.37
N VAL A 14 -9.77 -32.73 -20.58
CA VAL A 14 -10.62 -32.01 -21.54
C VAL A 14 -12.03 -31.85 -20.98
N ASP A 15 -12.64 -32.92 -20.48
CA ASP A 15 -14.01 -32.90 -19.94
C ASP A 15 -14.13 -32.03 -18.67
N ALA A 16 -13.02 -31.77 -17.97
CA ALA A 16 -12.94 -30.88 -16.82
C ALA A 16 -12.59 -29.41 -17.16
N SER A 17 -12.29 -29.09 -18.42
CA SER A 17 -11.85 -27.78 -18.92
C SER A 17 -12.90 -27.13 -19.82
N ASN A 18 -13.26 -25.86 -19.57
CA ASN A 18 -14.14 -25.07 -20.44
C ASN A 18 -13.38 -24.14 -21.40
N ASP A 19 -12.06 -24.35 -21.58
CA ASP A 19 -11.20 -23.41 -22.31
C ASP A 19 -10.57 -24.02 -23.58
N HIS A 20 -10.46 -23.21 -24.63
CA HIS A 20 -10.13 -23.62 -25.99
C HIS A 20 -8.64 -24.00 -26.20
N ASP A 21 -7.80 -23.91 -25.17
CA ASP A 21 -6.36 -24.21 -25.25
C ASP A 21 -6.00 -25.71 -25.11
N VAL A 22 -6.98 -26.59 -24.83
CA VAL A 22 -6.74 -28.02 -24.53
C VAL A 22 -6.72 -28.94 -25.76
N GLU A 23 -7.22 -28.52 -26.93
CA GLU A 23 -7.08 -29.26 -28.20
C GLU A 23 -5.59 -29.47 -28.58
N ARG A 24 -4.72 -28.57 -28.13
CA ARG A 24 -3.28 -28.62 -28.38
C ARG A 24 -2.58 -29.72 -27.57
N ILE A 25 -3.06 -29.99 -26.35
CA ILE A 25 -2.55 -31.06 -25.49
C ILE A 25 -3.01 -32.42 -26.02
N ALA A 26 -4.26 -32.55 -26.48
CA ALA A 26 -4.81 -33.79 -27.04
C ALA A 26 -4.05 -34.28 -28.30
N THR A 27 -3.59 -33.36 -29.14
CA THR A 27 -2.90 -33.67 -30.41
C THR A 27 -1.43 -34.11 -30.22
N MET A 28 -0.81 -33.79 -29.08
CA MET A 28 0.62 -34.03 -28.83
C MET A 28 0.95 -35.39 -28.18
N LEU A 29 -0.05 -36.20 -27.81
CA LEU A 29 0.09 -37.35 -26.90
C LEU A 29 0.52 -38.69 -27.53
N SER A 30 0.79 -38.75 -28.83
CA SER A 30 0.89 -39.99 -29.61
C SER A 30 2.24 -40.73 -29.65
N LYS A 31 3.12 -40.65 -28.63
CA LYS A 31 4.45 -41.33 -28.70
C LYS A 31 4.91 -42.14 -27.47
N ASP A 32 4.83 -43.47 -27.62
CA ASP A 32 5.41 -44.63 -26.90
C ASP A 32 6.19 -44.49 -25.59
N VAL A 33 5.74 -45.20 -24.53
CA VAL A 33 6.59 -45.92 -23.55
C VAL A 33 5.75 -47.04 -22.88
N ALA A 34 6.19 -48.31 -22.91
CA ALA A 34 5.53 -49.44 -22.24
C ALA A 34 6.20 -49.83 -20.90
N TYR A 35 5.44 -50.24 -19.87
CA TYR A 35 5.92 -51.11 -18.79
C TYR A 35 4.78 -51.73 -17.93
N ARG A 36 5.09 -52.86 -17.26
CA ARG A 36 4.27 -53.75 -16.42
C ARG A 36 4.69 -53.66 -14.95
N SER A 37 3.81 -53.37 -14.01
CA SER A 37 4.09 -53.64 -12.58
C SER A 37 2.85 -54.08 -11.81
N SER A 38 3.06 -55.06 -10.94
CA SER A 38 2.09 -55.76 -10.10
C SER A 38 1.66 -54.93 -8.88
N GLY A 39 0.34 -54.69 -8.75
CA GLY A 39 -0.33 -54.45 -7.48
C GLY A 39 -0.39 -53.00 -6.97
N VAL A 40 -1.49 -52.31 -7.26
CA VAL A 40 -1.78 -50.94 -6.81
C VAL A 40 -2.16 -50.84 -5.32
N GLY A 41 -2.40 -51.97 -4.67
CA GLY A 41 -2.72 -52.04 -3.23
C GLY A 41 -1.54 -51.88 -2.27
N SER A 42 -0.36 -51.46 -2.74
CA SER A 42 0.84 -51.24 -1.91
C SER A 42 1.34 -49.80 -2.02
N HIS A 43 2.02 -49.29 -0.98
CA HIS A 43 2.61 -47.94 -0.95
C HIS A 43 3.53 -47.67 -2.16
N ASP A 44 4.28 -48.69 -2.60
CA ASP A 44 5.14 -48.62 -3.79
C ASP A 44 4.35 -48.44 -5.10
N GLY A 45 3.12 -48.95 -5.16
CA GLY A 45 2.21 -48.77 -6.31
C GLY A 45 1.76 -47.31 -6.48
N ALA A 46 1.44 -46.63 -5.38
CA ALA A 46 1.05 -45.21 -5.40
C ALA A 46 2.21 -44.29 -5.81
N GLU A 47 3.41 -44.51 -5.27
CA GLU A 47 4.62 -43.75 -5.67
C GLU A 47 4.99 -43.98 -7.13
N THR A 48 4.76 -45.19 -7.66
CA THR A 48 4.96 -45.50 -9.08
C THR A 48 4.01 -44.70 -9.97
N ILE A 49 2.73 -44.58 -9.58
CA ILE A 49 1.73 -43.76 -10.29
C ILE A 49 2.12 -42.27 -10.25
N LEU A 50 2.60 -41.77 -9.10
CA LEU A 50 3.09 -40.39 -8.96
C LEU A 50 4.34 -40.12 -9.80
N ALA A 51 5.25 -41.08 -9.90
CA ALA A 51 6.42 -40.99 -10.77
C ALA A 51 6.04 -40.96 -12.26
N MET A 52 5.03 -41.75 -12.67
CA MET A 52 4.48 -41.72 -14.04
C MET A 52 3.88 -40.35 -14.37
N ASN A 53 3.08 -39.79 -13.46
CA ASN A 53 2.52 -38.46 -13.64
C ASN A 53 3.62 -37.39 -13.71
N ARG A 54 4.61 -37.39 -12.80
CA ARG A 54 5.73 -36.44 -12.86
C ARG A 54 6.49 -36.50 -14.18
N LYS A 55 6.78 -37.72 -14.67
CA LYS A 55 7.47 -37.91 -15.95
C LYS A 55 6.62 -37.43 -17.13
N PHE A 56 5.31 -37.64 -17.09
CA PHE A 56 4.39 -37.18 -18.12
C PHE A 56 4.38 -35.64 -18.23
N PHE A 57 4.33 -34.91 -17.11
CA PHE A 57 4.35 -33.43 -17.15
C PHE A 57 5.73 -32.83 -17.41
N ALA A 58 6.82 -33.58 -17.20
CA ALA A 58 8.18 -33.11 -17.51
C ALA A 58 8.40 -32.83 -19.01
N ASP A 59 7.63 -33.47 -19.89
CA ASP A 59 7.67 -33.23 -21.34
C ASP A 59 6.94 -31.93 -21.75
N PHE A 60 6.32 -31.20 -20.81
CA PHE A 60 5.58 -29.96 -21.03
C PHE A 60 6.15 -28.81 -20.16
N PRO A 61 7.18 -28.08 -20.62
CA PRO A 61 7.92 -27.11 -19.81
C PRO A 61 7.07 -25.92 -19.33
N ASP A 62 5.96 -25.63 -20.00
CA ASP A 62 5.05 -24.52 -19.65
C ASP A 62 3.97 -24.93 -18.63
N VAL A 63 3.92 -26.22 -18.25
CA VAL A 63 2.94 -26.77 -17.29
C VAL A 63 3.67 -27.19 -16.02
N HIS A 64 3.50 -26.42 -14.95
CA HIS A 64 4.02 -26.81 -13.64
C HIS A 64 2.95 -27.52 -12.83
N ARG A 65 3.13 -28.83 -12.60
CA ARG A 65 2.23 -29.63 -11.76
C ARG A 65 2.87 -29.98 -10.43
N GLU A 66 2.18 -29.63 -9.35
CA GLU A 66 2.50 -30.06 -7.99
C GLU A 66 1.45 -31.06 -7.52
N THR A 67 1.86 -32.18 -6.93
CA THR A 67 0.95 -33.17 -6.33
C THR A 67 1.21 -33.21 -4.83
N ARG A 68 0.16 -33.13 -4.02
CA ARG A 68 0.22 -33.12 -2.55
C ARG A 68 -0.83 -34.06 -2.01
N ASP A 69 -0.48 -34.76 -0.94
CA ASP A 69 -1.34 -35.69 -0.21
C ASP A 69 -2.02 -36.76 -1.09
N TRP A 70 -1.79 -38.02 -0.76
CA TRP A 70 -2.41 -39.13 -1.48
C TRP A 70 -3.02 -40.13 -0.52
N ARG A 71 -4.08 -40.79 -0.97
CA ARG A 71 -4.75 -41.87 -0.24
C ARG A 71 -5.31 -42.90 -1.20
N HIS A 72 -5.45 -44.13 -0.72
CA HIS A 72 -6.20 -45.14 -1.46
C HIS A 72 -7.70 -44.81 -1.44
N VAL A 73 -8.35 -44.91 -2.61
CA VAL A 73 -9.81 -44.86 -2.73
C VAL A 73 -10.38 -46.24 -2.43
N ASP A 74 -9.78 -47.27 -3.03
CA ASP A 74 -10.06 -48.69 -2.82
C ASP A 74 -8.82 -49.54 -3.18
N THR A 75 -8.98 -50.83 -3.42
CA THR A 75 -7.88 -51.74 -3.78
C THR A 75 -7.28 -51.51 -5.16
N THR A 76 -7.95 -50.74 -6.03
CA THR A 76 -7.53 -50.49 -7.42
C THR A 76 -7.31 -49.01 -7.71
N GLY A 77 -7.74 -48.11 -6.83
CA GLY A 77 -7.72 -46.67 -7.01
C GLY A 77 -6.85 -45.91 -6.01
N VAL A 78 -6.11 -44.91 -6.52
CA VAL A 78 -5.37 -43.93 -5.72
C VAL A 78 -5.88 -42.54 -6.05
N GLU A 79 -6.19 -41.77 -5.01
CA GLU A 79 -6.58 -40.36 -5.09
C GLU A 79 -5.42 -39.49 -4.62
N PHE A 80 -5.19 -38.40 -5.33
CA PHE A 80 -4.22 -37.38 -4.93
C PHE A 80 -4.70 -35.98 -5.29
N GLU A 81 -4.35 -35.02 -4.45
CA GLU A 81 -4.64 -33.62 -4.73
C GLU A 81 -3.53 -33.03 -5.60
N PHE A 82 -3.91 -32.21 -6.57
CA PHE A 82 -2.95 -31.57 -7.45
C PHE A 82 -3.23 -30.09 -7.62
N THR A 83 -2.15 -29.36 -7.90
CA THR A 83 -2.19 -27.99 -8.41
C THR A 83 -1.47 -27.97 -9.76
N ILE A 84 -2.14 -27.54 -10.82
CA ILE A 84 -1.53 -27.30 -12.14
C ILE A 84 -1.46 -25.80 -12.37
N THR A 85 -0.29 -25.31 -12.76
CA THR A 85 -0.08 -23.92 -13.17
C THR A 85 0.29 -23.88 -14.65
N LEU A 86 -0.51 -23.20 -15.45
CA LEU A 86 -0.31 -22.96 -16.88
C LEU A 86 -0.58 -21.48 -17.17
N GLY A 87 0.30 -20.81 -17.91
CA GLY A 87 0.10 -19.40 -18.29
C GLY A 87 -0.08 -18.43 -17.12
N GLY A 88 0.46 -18.75 -15.94
CA GLY A 88 0.33 -17.96 -14.71
C GLY A 88 -1.01 -18.12 -13.98
N GLN A 89 -1.89 -19.02 -14.41
CA GLN A 89 -3.11 -19.40 -13.70
C GLN A 89 -2.92 -20.75 -13.02
N SER A 90 -3.31 -20.87 -11.75
CA SER A 90 -3.24 -22.11 -10.98
C SER A 90 -4.63 -22.71 -10.78
N HIS A 91 -4.76 -24.00 -11.07
CA HIS A 91 -5.97 -24.79 -10.92
C HIS A 91 -5.72 -25.92 -9.93
N GLN A 92 -6.62 -26.06 -8.96
CA GLN A 92 -6.57 -27.15 -7.99
C GLN A 92 -7.68 -28.16 -8.27
N GLY A 93 -7.34 -29.42 -8.08
CA GLY A 93 -8.27 -30.51 -8.29
C GLY A 93 -7.81 -31.77 -7.57
N VAL A 94 -8.69 -32.75 -7.62
CA VAL A 94 -8.45 -34.10 -7.13
C VAL A 94 -8.44 -35.00 -8.35
N GLU A 95 -7.39 -35.80 -8.50
CA GLU A 95 -7.30 -36.82 -9.54
C GLU A 95 -7.36 -38.20 -8.88
N ARG A 96 -8.21 -39.08 -9.43
CA ARG A 96 -8.35 -40.48 -9.02
C ARG A 96 -7.92 -41.34 -10.19
N ILE A 97 -6.90 -42.16 -9.98
CA ILE A 97 -6.41 -43.10 -10.99
C ILE A 97 -6.72 -44.52 -10.53
N PHE A 98 -7.47 -45.25 -11.34
CA PHE A 98 -7.81 -46.65 -11.13
C PHE A 98 -7.01 -47.53 -12.09
N VAL A 99 -6.49 -48.64 -11.58
CA VAL A 99 -5.59 -49.55 -12.28
C VAL A 99 -6.12 -50.98 -12.23
N GLY A 100 -6.10 -51.66 -13.36
CA GLY A 100 -6.54 -53.04 -13.52
C GLY A 100 -5.52 -54.07 -13.04
N ASP A 101 -5.93 -55.34 -13.06
CA ASP A 101 -5.17 -56.46 -12.51
C ASP A 101 -3.81 -56.70 -13.21
N HIS A 102 -3.59 -56.13 -14.40
CA HIS A 102 -2.33 -56.24 -15.14
C HIS A 102 -1.50 -54.94 -15.12
N GLY A 103 -1.84 -53.98 -14.25
CA GLY A 103 -1.11 -52.72 -14.06
C GLY A 103 -1.47 -51.63 -15.07
N GLU A 104 -2.52 -51.82 -15.85
CA GLU A 104 -3.05 -50.88 -16.81
C GLU A 104 -3.93 -49.82 -16.15
N ILE A 105 -3.76 -48.54 -16.50
CA ILE A 105 -4.71 -47.49 -16.09
C ILE A 105 -6.03 -47.77 -16.80
N THR A 106 -7.07 -48.09 -16.04
CA THR A 106 -8.39 -48.42 -16.57
C THR A 106 -9.33 -47.22 -16.55
N ARG A 107 -9.15 -46.32 -15.59
CA ARG A 107 -9.99 -45.13 -15.43
C ARG A 107 -9.23 -44.01 -14.74
N VAL A 108 -9.43 -42.78 -15.21
CA VAL A 108 -8.97 -41.57 -14.54
C VAL A 108 -10.14 -40.62 -14.39
N GLU A 109 -10.36 -40.13 -13.18
CA GLU A 109 -11.37 -39.13 -12.87
C GLU A 109 -10.69 -37.88 -12.33
N VAL A 110 -11.06 -36.73 -12.88
CA VAL A 110 -10.55 -35.43 -12.44
C VAL A 110 -11.72 -34.60 -11.96
N GLU A 111 -11.67 -34.21 -10.69
CA GLU A 111 -12.68 -33.37 -10.06
C GLU A 111 -12.05 -32.03 -9.69
N ARG A 112 -12.59 -30.94 -10.25
CA ARG A 112 -12.16 -29.59 -9.90
C ARG A 112 -12.73 -29.24 -8.52
N LYS A 113 -11.88 -28.87 -7.56
CA LYS A 113 -12.38 -28.22 -6.35
C LYS A 113 -12.94 -26.87 -6.76
N THR A 114 -14.26 -26.72 -6.72
CA THR A 114 -14.95 -25.43 -6.95
C THR A 114 -14.88 -24.58 -5.68
N GLU A 115 -13.68 -24.48 -5.12
CA GLU A 115 -13.33 -23.34 -4.31
C GLU A 115 -12.38 -22.55 -5.20
N THR A 116 -12.82 -21.38 -5.63
CA THR A 116 -11.89 -20.31 -5.92
C THR A 116 -11.19 -20.02 -4.60
N ILE A 117 -10.21 -20.86 -4.25
CA ILE A 117 -9.10 -20.43 -3.44
C ILE A 117 -8.47 -19.38 -4.33
N THR A 118 -8.92 -18.14 -4.14
CA THR A 118 -8.08 -16.99 -4.34
C THR A 118 -6.92 -17.29 -3.42
N LYS A 119 -5.95 -18.09 -3.90
CA LYS A 119 -4.59 -18.06 -3.41
C LYS A 119 -4.33 -16.59 -3.52
N ARG A 120 -4.36 -15.92 -2.36
CA ARG A 120 -4.01 -14.52 -2.22
C ARG A 120 -2.83 -14.43 -3.15
N ARG A 121 -3.00 -13.68 -4.23
CA ARG A 121 -1.95 -13.51 -5.21
C ARG A 121 -0.82 -12.99 -4.33
N GLU A 122 0.11 -13.86 -3.91
CA GLU A 122 1.51 -13.64 -4.18
C GLU A 122 1.53 -13.55 -5.71
N THR A 123 0.97 -12.43 -6.22
CA THR A 123 1.64 -11.67 -7.24
C THR A 123 3.06 -11.75 -6.73
N ILE A 124 3.94 -12.40 -7.48
CA ILE A 124 5.33 -12.04 -7.40
C ILE A 124 5.29 -10.56 -7.77
N MET A 125 5.02 -9.71 -6.77
CA MET A 125 5.13 -8.28 -6.89
C MET A 125 6.59 -8.17 -7.24
N ALA A 126 6.86 -7.71 -8.46
CA ALA A 126 8.22 -7.43 -8.86
C ALA A 126 8.84 -6.65 -7.69
N LYS A 127 9.91 -7.20 -7.10
CA LYS A 127 10.54 -6.60 -5.93
C LYS A 127 10.68 -5.10 -6.19
N MET A 128 10.18 -4.31 -5.25
CA MET A 128 10.11 -2.86 -5.39
C MET A 128 11.22 -2.26 -4.56
N THR A 129 11.94 -1.30 -5.13
CA THR A 129 12.88 -0.49 -4.37
C THR A 129 12.14 0.45 -3.43
N GLY A 130 12.74 0.81 -2.30
CA GLY A 130 12.16 1.83 -1.41
C GLY A 130 11.92 3.16 -2.13
N ALA A 131 12.82 3.54 -3.05
CA ALA A 131 12.69 4.70 -3.91
C ALA A 131 11.43 4.66 -4.78
N ARG A 132 11.16 3.53 -5.44
CA ARG A 132 9.97 3.34 -6.28
C ARG A 132 8.71 3.32 -5.43
N PHE A 133 8.76 2.68 -4.26
CA PHE A 133 7.67 2.71 -3.29
C PHE A 133 7.32 4.14 -2.88
N LEU A 134 8.31 4.94 -2.45
CA LEU A 134 8.08 6.32 -2.02
C LEU A 134 7.52 7.18 -3.15
N ALA A 135 8.04 7.05 -4.37
CA ALA A 135 7.54 7.78 -5.53
C ALA A 135 6.08 7.40 -5.85
N ASP A 136 5.76 6.10 -5.94
CA ASP A 136 4.38 5.62 -6.22
C ASP A 136 3.43 6.00 -5.08
N PHE A 137 3.89 5.90 -3.83
CA PHE A 137 3.10 6.25 -2.67
C PHE A 137 2.71 7.72 -2.67
N LEU A 138 3.67 8.62 -2.88
CA LEU A 138 3.42 10.06 -2.93
C LEU A 138 2.52 10.43 -4.11
N GLU A 139 2.78 9.89 -5.30
CA GLU A 139 1.96 10.13 -6.50
C GLU A 139 0.52 9.70 -6.29
N ARG A 140 0.30 8.47 -5.81
CA ARG A 140 -1.05 7.92 -5.60
C ARG A 140 -1.76 8.50 -4.39
N SER A 141 -1.03 9.02 -3.40
CA SER A 141 -1.59 9.88 -2.34
C SER A 141 -2.00 11.26 -2.86
N GLY A 142 -1.74 11.54 -4.14
CA GLY A 142 -2.10 12.77 -4.82
C GLY A 142 -1.16 13.93 -4.51
N VAL A 143 0.07 13.66 -4.08
CA VAL A 143 1.09 14.70 -4.00
C VAL A 143 1.40 15.17 -5.40
N THR A 144 1.42 16.49 -5.62
CA THR A 144 1.79 17.07 -6.93
C THR A 144 3.09 17.86 -6.87
N HIS A 145 3.56 18.21 -5.68
CA HIS A 145 4.77 18.99 -5.47
C HIS A 145 5.57 18.42 -4.29
N VAL A 146 6.89 18.33 -4.46
CA VAL A 146 7.84 18.06 -3.39
C VAL A 146 8.89 19.16 -3.35
N PHE A 147 9.30 19.56 -2.15
CA PHE A 147 10.24 20.65 -1.91
C PHE A 147 11.48 20.12 -1.21
N TRP A 148 12.65 20.23 -1.83
CA TRP A 148 13.79 19.44 -1.38
C TRP A 148 15.12 20.17 -1.42
N VAL A 149 16.06 19.68 -0.63
CA VAL A 149 17.47 20.07 -0.65
C VAL A 149 18.31 18.84 -1.01
N PRO A 150 19.41 18.97 -1.78
CA PRO A 150 20.12 17.83 -2.33
C PRO A 150 20.75 16.88 -1.32
N ALA A 151 21.24 15.76 -1.87
CA ALA A 151 21.95 14.68 -1.18
C ALA A 151 21.09 13.77 -0.31
N VAL A 152 19.78 13.68 -0.55
CA VAL A 152 18.92 12.66 0.11
C VAL A 152 17.81 12.26 -0.84
N LEU A 153 17.32 11.01 -0.75
CA LEU A 153 16.16 10.54 -1.53
C LEU A 153 16.31 10.78 -3.04
N MET A 154 17.54 10.66 -3.54
CA MET A 154 17.87 11.00 -4.93
C MET A 154 17.32 9.94 -5.89
N GLN A 155 17.20 8.69 -5.45
CA GLN A 155 16.59 7.65 -6.29
C GLN A 155 15.07 7.81 -6.34
N MET A 156 14.42 8.16 -5.22
CA MET A 156 13.00 8.51 -5.23
C MET A 156 12.72 9.64 -6.25
N LEU A 157 13.55 10.69 -6.27
CA LEU A 157 13.43 11.78 -7.24
C LEU A 157 13.61 11.33 -8.70
N ARG A 158 14.46 10.32 -8.94
CA ARG A 158 14.66 9.70 -10.25
C ARG A 158 13.46 8.87 -10.67
N GLU A 159 12.87 8.12 -9.75
CA GLU A 159 11.64 7.35 -10.02
C GLU A 159 10.47 8.28 -10.38
N MET A 160 10.32 9.42 -9.68
CA MET A 160 9.32 10.45 -10.02
C MET A 160 9.52 11.08 -11.41
N GLU A 161 10.75 11.05 -11.93
CA GLU A 161 11.11 11.56 -13.25
C GLU A 161 10.45 10.74 -14.37
N THR A 162 10.21 9.45 -14.10
CA THR A 162 9.60 8.52 -15.07
C THR A 162 8.11 8.79 -15.28
N SER A 163 7.37 9.17 -14.23
CA SER A 163 5.94 9.49 -14.32
C SER A 163 5.68 10.96 -14.65
N ASN A 164 6.62 11.84 -14.28
CA ASN A 164 6.56 13.29 -14.44
C ASN A 164 5.26 13.93 -13.88
N ARG A 165 4.62 13.29 -12.89
CA ARG A 165 3.39 13.79 -12.25
C ARG A 165 3.65 14.70 -11.05
N ILE A 166 4.83 14.57 -10.44
CA ILE A 166 5.25 15.34 -9.27
C ILE A 166 6.28 16.38 -9.70
N SER A 167 5.95 17.65 -9.46
CA SER A 167 6.89 18.76 -9.60
C SER A 167 7.90 18.73 -8.46
N ARG A 168 9.19 18.73 -8.81
CA ARG A 168 10.30 18.56 -7.88
C ARG A 168 11.02 19.89 -7.72
N ILE A 169 10.69 20.62 -6.66
CA ILE A 169 11.14 21.98 -6.44
C ILE A 169 12.40 21.98 -5.57
N LEU A 170 13.55 22.24 -6.18
CA LEU A 170 14.81 22.41 -5.48
C LEU A 170 14.81 23.74 -4.71
N ALA A 171 14.98 23.67 -3.39
CA ALA A 171 15.14 24.83 -2.52
C ALA A 171 16.61 25.15 -2.27
N HIS A 172 16.91 26.42 -1.98
CA HIS A 172 18.26 26.85 -1.63
C HIS A 172 18.66 26.50 -0.18
N SER A 173 17.69 26.28 0.71
CA SER A 173 17.92 25.86 2.10
C SER A 173 16.76 25.00 2.62
N GLU A 174 17.00 24.24 3.68
CA GLU A 174 15.98 23.35 4.25
C GLU A 174 14.80 24.15 4.83
N LYS A 175 15.08 25.33 5.39
CA LYS A 175 14.02 26.24 5.87
C LYS A 175 13.13 26.70 4.73
N ALA A 176 13.72 27.07 3.59
CA ALA A 176 12.96 27.43 2.39
C ALA A 176 12.10 26.25 1.90
N ALA A 177 12.63 25.02 1.91
CA ALA A 177 11.84 23.84 1.54
C ALA A 177 10.60 23.67 2.43
N VAL A 178 10.74 23.83 3.75
CA VAL A 178 9.61 23.77 4.69
C VAL A 178 8.61 24.89 4.43
N TYR A 179 9.05 26.13 4.28
CA TYR A 179 8.12 27.25 4.08
C TYR A 179 7.40 27.20 2.73
N MET A 180 8.05 26.66 1.69
CA MET A 180 7.37 26.39 0.41
C MET A 180 6.32 25.29 0.57
N ALA A 181 6.66 24.20 1.25
CA ALA A 181 5.71 23.12 1.55
C ALA A 181 4.52 23.60 2.40
N ASP A 182 4.78 24.45 3.39
CA ASP A 182 3.76 25.05 4.25
C ASP A 182 2.81 25.96 3.43
N GLY A 183 3.37 26.87 2.64
CA GLY A 183 2.58 27.73 1.75
C GLY A 183 1.74 26.93 0.76
N TYR A 184 2.33 25.92 0.13
CA TYR A 184 1.61 25.00 -0.77
C TYR A 184 0.46 24.29 -0.06
N ALA A 185 0.70 23.74 1.13
CA ALA A 185 -0.31 22.99 1.87
C ALA A 185 -1.49 23.86 2.30
N ARG A 186 -1.20 25.08 2.77
CA ARG A 186 -2.25 26.06 3.15
C ARG A 186 -3.07 26.53 1.96
N ALA A 187 -2.48 26.64 0.77
CA ALA A 187 -3.16 27.08 -0.43
C ALA A 187 -3.98 25.97 -1.09
N SER A 188 -3.46 24.74 -1.09
CA SER A 188 -4.07 23.59 -1.78
C SER A 188 -5.01 22.77 -0.91
N GLY A 189 -4.86 22.83 0.42
CA GLY A 189 -5.52 21.90 1.34
C GLY A 189 -4.94 20.48 1.30
N ARG A 190 -3.81 20.26 0.63
CA ARG A 190 -3.15 18.95 0.49
C ARG A 190 -1.89 18.91 1.36
N PRO A 191 -1.41 17.72 1.78
CA PRO A 191 -0.14 17.60 2.48
C PRO A 191 1.02 18.21 1.68
N GLY A 192 1.76 19.13 2.29
CA GLY A 192 3.04 19.61 1.76
C GLY A 192 4.13 18.58 2.08
N VAL A 193 5.02 18.29 1.13
CA VAL A 193 6.09 17.29 1.34
C VAL A 193 7.44 17.96 1.16
N CYS A 194 8.29 17.87 2.19
CA CYS A 194 9.66 18.38 2.10
C CYS A 194 10.70 17.42 2.67
N PHE A 195 11.93 17.52 2.19
CA PHE A 195 13.01 16.67 2.67
C PHE A 195 14.42 17.23 2.47
N ALA A 196 15.34 16.78 3.33
CA ALA A 196 16.75 17.17 3.30
C ALA A 196 17.66 16.10 3.91
N GLN A 197 18.96 16.13 3.57
CA GLN A 197 19.96 15.24 4.17
C GLN A 197 20.05 15.38 5.70
N LYS A 198 20.64 14.38 6.37
CA LYS A 198 20.71 14.30 7.84
C LYS A 198 21.19 15.59 8.53
N ILE A 199 22.29 16.19 8.06
CA ILE A 199 22.81 17.44 8.65
C ILE A 199 21.85 18.64 8.55
N GLY A 200 20.90 18.59 7.62
CA GLY A 200 19.85 19.60 7.44
C GLY A 200 18.66 19.43 8.39
N ALA A 201 18.60 18.33 9.17
CA ALA A 201 17.48 18.02 10.06
C ALA A 201 17.18 19.14 11.06
N ALA A 202 18.21 19.74 11.67
CA ALA A 202 18.05 20.86 12.60
C ALA A 202 17.40 22.09 11.93
N ASN A 203 17.73 22.36 10.66
CA ASN A 203 17.13 23.45 9.90
C ASN A 203 15.67 23.16 9.55
N LEU A 204 15.34 21.93 9.17
CA LEU A 204 13.95 21.49 8.97
C LEU A 204 13.15 21.66 10.27
N ALA A 205 13.62 21.08 11.38
CA ALA A 205 12.94 21.15 12.68
C ALA A 205 12.69 22.60 13.13
N ALA A 206 13.67 23.48 12.96
CA ALA A 206 13.50 24.90 13.28
C ALA A 206 12.39 25.58 12.44
N ALA A 207 12.30 25.26 11.15
CA ALA A 207 11.29 25.83 10.27
C ALA A 207 9.89 25.20 10.47
N LEU A 208 9.81 23.97 10.97
CA LEU A 208 8.53 23.28 11.24
C LEU A 208 7.69 23.93 12.36
N LYS A 209 8.26 24.83 13.14
CA LYS A 209 7.52 25.60 14.17
C LYS A 209 6.33 26.36 13.57
N ASP A 210 6.52 26.98 12.41
CA ASP A 210 5.47 27.75 11.74
C ASP A 210 4.29 26.88 11.25
N PRO A 211 4.51 25.80 10.46
CA PRO A 211 3.42 24.91 10.06
C PRO A 211 2.80 24.17 11.25
N TYR A 212 3.55 23.86 12.31
CA TYR A 212 2.98 23.29 13.53
C TYR A 212 1.98 24.24 14.20
N LEU A 213 2.38 25.50 14.45
CA LEU A 213 1.50 26.50 15.05
C LEU A 213 0.31 26.88 14.16
N ALA A 214 0.46 26.72 12.85
CA ALA A 214 -0.61 26.97 11.90
C ALA A 214 -1.53 25.77 11.64
N ASN A 215 -1.24 24.61 12.22
CA ASN A 215 -1.95 23.37 11.97
C ASN A 215 -1.94 22.96 10.48
N THR A 216 -0.77 23.06 9.84
CA THR A 216 -0.60 22.74 8.42
C THR A 216 -0.32 21.24 8.24
N PRO A 217 -1.02 20.52 7.33
CA PRO A 217 -0.69 19.15 6.99
C PRO A 217 0.63 19.11 6.19
N LEU A 218 1.70 18.60 6.80
CA LEU A 218 3.02 18.58 6.18
C LEU A 218 3.78 17.30 6.54
N ILE A 219 4.46 16.69 5.57
CA ILE A 219 5.33 15.53 5.76
C ILE A 219 6.79 15.98 5.54
N ALA A 220 7.57 15.97 6.62
CA ALA A 220 8.99 16.27 6.57
C ALA A 220 9.79 14.96 6.62
N MET A 221 10.77 14.79 5.74
CA MET A 221 11.61 13.59 5.71
C MET A 221 13.09 13.93 5.71
N THR A 222 13.90 13.03 6.28
CA THR A 222 15.36 13.15 6.31
C THR A 222 16.03 11.80 6.12
N GLY A 223 17.33 11.85 5.82
CA GLY A 223 18.22 10.71 6.06
C GLY A 223 18.51 10.56 7.56
N GLY A 224 18.71 9.32 8.01
CA GLY A 224 18.97 8.94 9.39
C GLY A 224 20.35 8.35 9.61
N ALA A 225 20.66 7.98 10.85
CA ALA A 225 21.86 7.17 11.11
C ALA A 225 21.59 5.71 10.71
N LEU A 226 22.60 5.01 10.19
CA LEU A 226 22.52 3.55 10.15
C LEU A 226 22.67 3.01 11.58
N PRO A 227 21.91 1.98 11.99
CA PRO A 227 21.98 1.42 13.34
C PRO A 227 23.40 1.04 13.77
N ARG A 228 24.21 0.54 12.85
CA ARG A 228 25.62 0.17 13.11
C ARG A 228 26.51 1.36 13.52
N PHE A 229 26.12 2.59 13.23
CA PHE A 229 26.87 3.83 13.50
C PHE A 229 26.30 4.63 14.67
N GLU A 230 25.19 4.18 15.25
CA GLU A 230 24.57 4.83 16.38
C GLU A 230 25.51 4.82 17.60
N ASN A 231 25.58 5.95 18.32
CA ASN A 231 26.44 6.15 19.48
C ASN A 231 27.95 6.00 19.22
N ARG A 232 28.37 6.13 17.95
CA ARG A 232 29.79 6.07 17.56
C ARG A 232 30.42 7.42 17.23
N HIS A 233 29.67 8.52 17.36
CA HIS A 233 30.13 9.88 17.06
C HIS A 233 30.77 10.02 15.66
N VAL A 234 30.23 9.28 14.68
CA VAL A 234 30.66 9.41 13.30
C VAL A 234 30.13 10.70 12.68
N TYR A 235 30.66 11.08 11.52
CA TYR A 235 30.27 12.29 10.79
C TYR A 235 28.74 12.45 10.71
N GLN A 236 28.23 13.62 11.08
CA GLN A 236 26.79 14.00 11.11
C GLN A 236 25.89 13.16 12.03
N GLN A 237 26.42 12.29 12.90
CA GLN A 237 25.59 11.43 13.75
C GLN A 237 25.27 12.13 15.09
N LEU A 238 24.04 12.62 15.18
CA LEU A 238 23.36 13.02 16.41
C LEU A 238 21.94 12.40 16.42
N ASP A 239 21.33 12.37 17.60
CA ASP A 239 19.91 12.10 17.75
C ASP A 239 19.13 13.38 17.38
N ASP A 240 18.68 13.43 16.13
CA ASP A 240 17.94 14.58 15.61
C ASP A 240 16.45 14.53 16.00
N GLY A 241 15.92 13.36 16.38
CA GLY A 241 14.50 13.14 16.66
C GLY A 241 13.97 14.04 17.79
N ALA A 242 14.80 14.28 18.80
CA ALA A 242 14.48 15.19 19.91
C ALA A 242 14.11 16.62 19.44
N MET A 243 14.68 17.09 18.33
CA MET A 243 14.37 18.42 17.78
C MET A 243 12.98 18.49 17.14
N PHE A 244 12.46 17.36 16.66
CA PHE A 244 11.16 17.30 15.99
C PHE A 244 10.00 17.16 16.97
N VAL A 245 10.23 16.71 18.22
CA VAL A 245 9.15 16.40 19.19
C VAL A 245 8.22 17.60 19.43
N PRO A 246 8.72 18.83 19.64
CA PRO A 246 7.84 19.98 19.89
C PRO A 246 7.23 20.59 18.63
N VAL A 247 7.56 20.08 17.44
CA VAL A 247 7.20 20.70 16.14
C VAL A 247 6.52 19.74 15.17
N THR A 248 6.24 18.50 15.59
CA THR A 248 5.47 17.53 14.81
C THR A 248 4.44 16.83 15.68
N LYS A 249 3.38 16.31 15.04
CA LYS A 249 2.39 15.46 15.69
C LYS A 249 2.94 14.06 15.94
N THR A 250 3.67 13.53 14.97
CA THR A 250 4.26 12.19 15.03
C THR A 250 5.64 12.16 14.38
N GLN A 251 6.37 11.12 14.74
CA GLN A 251 7.69 10.80 14.22
C GLN A 251 7.75 9.32 13.92
N ALA A 252 8.38 8.95 12.82
CA ALA A 252 8.73 7.58 12.51
C ALA A 252 10.22 7.49 12.19
N HIS A 253 10.87 6.46 12.72
CA HIS A 253 12.23 6.08 12.35
C HIS A 253 12.16 4.79 11.54
N VAL A 254 12.50 4.87 10.26
CA VAL A 254 12.46 3.77 9.31
C VAL A 254 13.87 3.19 9.17
N ALA A 255 14.16 2.16 9.96
CA ALA A 255 15.44 1.46 9.92
C ALA A 255 15.53 0.39 8.83
N GLU A 256 14.38 -0.13 8.39
CA GLU A 256 14.26 -1.25 7.45
C GLU A 256 13.22 -0.95 6.38
N LEU A 257 13.44 -1.47 5.17
CA LEU A 257 12.57 -1.25 4.02
C LEU A 257 11.09 -1.55 4.28
N GLN A 258 10.82 -2.62 5.03
CA GLN A 258 9.47 -3.15 5.30
C GLN A 258 8.64 -2.21 6.18
N ALA A 259 9.28 -1.27 6.88
CA ALA A 259 8.58 -0.27 7.70
C ALA A 259 8.10 0.95 6.89
N LEU A 260 8.58 1.17 5.66
CA LEU A 260 8.19 2.31 4.84
C LEU A 260 6.67 2.40 4.62
N PRO A 261 5.94 1.32 4.27
CA PRO A 261 4.50 1.41 4.02
C PRO A 261 3.70 1.89 5.22
N GLU A 262 3.99 1.36 6.40
CA GLU A 262 3.29 1.74 7.63
C GLU A 262 3.65 3.17 8.04
N ALA A 263 4.94 3.52 8.05
CA ALA A 263 5.41 4.84 8.44
C ALA A 263 4.81 5.94 7.56
N MET A 264 4.80 5.75 6.24
CA MET A 264 4.25 6.75 5.32
C MET A 264 2.73 6.90 5.44
N ARG A 265 1.99 5.79 5.58
CA ARG A 265 0.54 5.83 5.82
C ARG A 265 0.19 6.55 7.11
N GLN A 266 0.92 6.22 8.18
CA GLN A 266 0.71 6.83 9.48
C GLN A 266 1.04 8.33 9.44
N ALA A 267 2.14 8.73 8.80
CA ALA A 267 2.51 10.13 8.63
C ALA A 267 1.42 10.95 7.91
N PHE A 268 0.85 10.44 6.81
CA PHE A 268 -0.27 11.10 6.11
C PHE A 268 -1.53 11.19 6.96
N ARG A 269 -1.85 10.10 7.67
CA ARG A 269 -3.01 10.05 8.57
C ARG A 269 -2.87 11.08 9.69
N ASP A 270 -1.72 11.13 10.35
CA ASP A 270 -1.48 12.09 11.43
C ASP A 270 -1.45 13.52 10.92
N ALA A 271 -0.85 13.75 9.74
CA ALA A 271 -0.76 15.09 9.21
C ALA A 271 -2.12 15.73 8.90
N THR A 272 -3.13 14.91 8.55
CA THR A 272 -4.42 15.38 8.00
C THR A 272 -5.62 15.21 8.92
N THR A 273 -5.51 14.44 9.99
CA THR A 273 -6.64 14.10 10.88
C THR A 273 -6.63 14.91 12.18
N GLY A 274 -7.79 15.00 12.84
CA GLY A 274 -7.97 15.81 14.04
C GLY A 274 -7.64 17.28 13.74
N THR A 275 -6.83 17.90 14.61
CA THR A 275 -6.13 19.13 14.25
C THR A 275 -4.96 18.76 13.33
N PRO A 276 -4.94 19.20 12.05
CA PRO A 276 -3.85 18.87 11.13
C PRO A 276 -2.51 19.43 11.64
N GLY A 277 -1.40 18.87 11.17
CA GLY A 277 -0.08 19.33 11.59
C GLY A 277 1.06 18.56 10.92
N PRO A 278 2.32 18.94 11.17
CA PRO A 278 3.46 18.25 10.58
C PRO A 278 3.64 16.83 11.12
N ALA A 279 4.10 15.91 10.27
CA ALA A 279 4.64 14.61 10.65
C ALA A 279 6.08 14.49 10.14
N TYR A 280 6.93 13.77 10.87
CA TYR A 280 8.34 13.56 10.52
C TYR A 280 8.64 12.08 10.27
N VAL A 281 9.36 11.79 9.19
CA VAL A 281 9.83 10.44 8.85
C VAL A 281 11.33 10.49 8.62
N GLU A 282 12.09 9.90 9.54
CA GLU A 282 13.53 9.69 9.37
C GLU A 282 13.76 8.34 8.70
N ILE A 283 14.50 8.31 7.60
CA ILE A 283 14.78 7.10 6.83
C ILE A 283 16.27 6.77 6.97
N ALA A 284 16.60 5.60 7.51
CA ALA A 284 17.97 5.24 7.87
C ALA A 284 18.96 5.31 6.69
N GLY A 285 20.20 5.69 7.01
CA GLY A 285 21.24 6.05 6.05
C GLY A 285 21.34 7.56 5.88
N HIS A 286 22.56 8.11 5.86
CA HIS A 286 22.80 9.57 5.80
C HIS A 286 22.04 10.23 4.64
N PHE A 287 21.84 9.48 3.57
CA PHE A 287 21.16 9.88 2.35
C PHE A 287 19.84 9.13 2.11
N ALA A 288 19.29 8.52 3.16
CA ALA A 288 18.14 7.61 3.16
C ALA A 288 18.41 6.29 2.40
N ASP A 289 19.54 5.62 2.71
CA ASP A 289 20.04 4.41 2.05
C ASP A 289 19.00 3.27 1.92
N VAL A 290 18.02 3.20 2.83
CA VAL A 290 16.88 2.27 2.74
C VAL A 290 16.13 2.39 1.40
N GLU A 291 16.17 3.54 0.72
CA GLU A 291 15.54 3.72 -0.60
C GLU A 291 16.11 2.80 -1.69
N PHE A 292 17.35 2.32 -1.52
CA PHE A 292 18.03 1.43 -2.47
C PHE A 292 17.70 -0.04 -2.26
N GLU A 293 17.15 -0.41 -1.10
CA GLU A 293 16.81 -1.80 -0.80
C GLU A 293 15.59 -2.25 -1.62
N GLU A 294 15.56 -3.54 -1.97
CA GLU A 294 14.47 -4.17 -2.72
C GLU A 294 13.76 -5.22 -1.88
N GLY A 295 12.43 -5.17 -1.89
CA GLY A 295 11.59 -6.08 -1.11
C GLY A 295 10.19 -6.19 -1.67
N ASP A 296 9.39 -7.02 -1.00
CA ASP A 296 7.95 -7.06 -1.24
C ASP A 296 7.30 -5.93 -0.44
N LEU A 297 6.76 -4.94 -1.16
CA LEU A 297 6.19 -3.74 -0.59
C LEU A 297 4.77 -3.52 -1.12
N ASP A 298 3.85 -3.34 -0.19
CA ASP A 298 2.46 -3.02 -0.48
C ASP A 298 2.24 -1.51 -0.57
N VAL A 299 1.94 -1.00 -1.77
CA VAL A 299 1.52 0.40 -1.93
C VAL A 299 0.00 0.52 -1.71
N LEU A 300 -0.37 0.65 -0.44
CA LEU A 300 -1.74 0.87 0.03
C LEU A 300 -1.97 2.35 0.33
N ILE A 301 -2.88 2.97 -0.41
CA ILE A 301 -3.21 4.39 -0.27
C ILE A 301 -4.57 4.55 0.38
N GLU A 302 -4.64 5.46 1.34
CA GLU A 302 -5.88 5.87 1.98
C GLU A 302 -6.24 7.27 1.47
N GLU A 303 -6.97 7.33 0.35
CA GLU A 303 -7.24 8.56 -0.42
C GLU A 303 -7.75 9.73 0.44
N ARG A 304 -8.51 9.43 1.49
CA ARG A 304 -9.05 10.42 2.44
C ARG A 304 -7.98 11.26 3.15
N PHE A 305 -6.75 10.76 3.26
CA PHE A 305 -5.63 11.48 3.90
C PHE A 305 -4.79 12.28 2.88
N GLY A 306 -5.23 12.35 1.62
CA GLY A 306 -4.61 13.19 0.59
C GLY A 306 -4.99 14.68 0.68
N GLN A 307 -5.93 15.05 1.55
CA GLN A 307 -6.37 16.43 1.75
C GLN A 307 -7.02 16.65 3.13
N ILE A 308 -7.10 17.91 3.55
CA ILE A 308 -7.86 18.32 4.75
C ILE A 308 -9.23 18.93 4.36
N PRO A 309 -10.26 18.75 5.22
CA PRO A 309 -10.26 17.90 6.41
C PRO A 309 -10.43 16.42 6.02
N ALA A 310 -9.63 15.52 6.59
CA ALA A 310 -9.76 14.08 6.32
C ALA A 310 -11.04 13.48 6.92
N PHE A 311 -11.50 14.04 8.05
CA PHE A 311 -12.74 13.68 8.73
C PHE A 311 -13.53 14.94 9.07
N ARG A 312 -14.86 14.82 9.05
CA ARG A 312 -15.79 15.86 9.50
C ARG A 312 -16.65 15.28 10.63
N PRO A 313 -16.11 15.16 11.85
CA PRO A 313 -16.90 14.70 12.99
C PRO A 313 -18.04 15.68 13.24
N VAL A 314 -19.20 15.15 13.57
CA VAL A 314 -20.37 15.95 13.97
C VAL A 314 -20.35 16.07 15.48
N ALA A 315 -20.64 17.26 15.99
CA ALA A 315 -20.79 17.47 17.42
C ALA A 315 -22.02 16.72 17.96
N ASP A 316 -21.98 16.38 19.24
CA ASP A 316 -23.10 15.73 19.93
C ASP A 316 -24.36 16.61 19.86
N SER A 317 -25.54 15.99 19.64
CA SER A 317 -26.79 16.72 19.45
C SER A 317 -27.17 17.56 20.67
N ASP A 318 -26.96 17.03 21.87
CA ASP A 318 -27.35 17.71 23.11
C ASP A 318 -26.43 18.92 23.35
N ALA A 319 -25.15 18.81 22.97
CA ALA A 319 -24.21 19.92 23.00
C ALA A 319 -24.57 21.03 21.99
N ILE A 320 -25.06 20.66 20.80
CA ILE A 320 -25.55 21.61 19.80
C ILE A 320 -26.80 22.33 20.33
N ASP A 321 -27.77 21.62 20.89
CA ASP A 321 -29.00 22.20 21.45
C ASP A 321 -28.71 23.14 22.62
N ALA A 322 -27.75 22.78 23.48
CA ALA A 322 -27.28 23.64 24.56
C ALA A 322 -26.65 24.94 24.01
N ALA A 323 -25.82 24.84 22.98
CA ALA A 323 -25.21 26.01 22.33
C ALA A 323 -26.25 26.93 21.68
N ILE A 324 -27.27 26.37 21.01
CA ILE A 324 -28.38 27.13 20.42
C ILE A 324 -29.18 27.86 21.51
N THR A 325 -29.47 27.18 22.62
CA THR A 325 -30.19 27.78 23.75
C THR A 325 -29.43 28.97 24.34
N LEU A 326 -28.12 28.83 24.53
CA LEU A 326 -27.26 29.94 24.99
C LEU A 326 -27.22 31.08 23.99
N LEU A 327 -27.12 30.77 22.70
CA LEU A 327 -27.07 31.78 21.63
C LEU A 327 -28.39 32.55 21.51
N ALA A 328 -29.53 31.88 21.66
CA ALA A 328 -30.85 32.50 21.58
C ALA A 328 -31.15 33.45 22.75
N ALA A 329 -30.55 33.20 23.92
CA ALA A 329 -30.69 34.05 25.10
C ALA A 329 -29.68 35.22 25.12
N ALA A 330 -28.70 35.25 24.22
CA ALA A 330 -27.63 36.24 24.23
C ALA A 330 -28.12 37.60 23.68
N GLU A 331 -27.90 38.67 24.43
CA GLU A 331 -28.25 40.03 24.00
C GLU A 331 -27.22 40.65 23.04
N ARG A 332 -25.94 40.28 23.18
CA ARG A 332 -24.81 40.84 22.41
C ARG A 332 -23.79 39.78 22.00
N PRO A 333 -24.19 38.74 21.24
CA PRO A 333 -23.29 37.68 20.82
C PRO A 333 -22.25 38.17 19.79
N VAL A 334 -21.11 37.48 19.74
CA VAL A 334 -20.07 37.64 18.72
C VAL A 334 -19.55 36.24 18.35
N ILE A 335 -19.34 35.98 17.06
CA ILE A 335 -18.66 34.77 16.61
C ILE A 335 -17.16 35.07 16.48
N VAL A 336 -16.32 34.22 17.08
CA VAL A 336 -14.87 34.26 16.88
C VAL A 336 -14.46 33.09 15.97
N ALA A 337 -14.25 33.37 14.69
CA ALA A 337 -13.88 32.37 13.70
C ALA A 337 -12.37 32.14 13.69
N GLY A 338 -11.95 30.91 14.02
CA GLY A 338 -10.57 30.46 13.97
C GLY A 338 -10.22 29.68 12.69
N GLY A 339 -8.94 29.33 12.53
CA GLY A 339 -8.44 28.59 11.36
C GLY A 339 -9.15 27.27 11.07
N GLY A 340 -9.84 26.67 12.05
CA GLY A 340 -10.68 25.50 11.84
C GLY A 340 -11.82 25.71 10.83
N VAL A 341 -12.37 26.93 10.73
CA VAL A 341 -13.36 27.28 9.70
C VAL A 341 -12.74 27.18 8.31
N ARG A 342 -11.53 27.75 8.15
CA ARG A 342 -10.77 27.74 6.91
C ARG A 342 -10.39 26.32 6.51
N SER A 343 -9.78 25.56 7.42
CA SER A 343 -9.36 24.17 7.19
C SER A 343 -10.53 23.24 6.88
N SER A 344 -11.74 23.58 7.34
CA SER A 344 -12.97 22.83 7.04
C SER A 344 -13.68 23.30 5.76
N GLY A 345 -13.23 24.38 5.12
CA GLY A 345 -13.96 25.01 4.01
C GLY A 345 -15.35 25.49 4.42
N ALA A 346 -15.52 25.96 5.66
CA ALA A 346 -16.81 26.29 6.24
C ALA A 346 -17.14 27.80 6.21
N GLY A 347 -16.45 28.58 5.37
CA GLY A 347 -16.64 30.04 5.25
C GLY A 347 -18.08 30.41 4.89
N ASP A 348 -18.64 29.79 3.84
CA ASP A 348 -20.00 30.07 3.39
C ASP A 348 -21.05 29.76 4.46
N VAL A 349 -20.86 28.66 5.21
CA VAL A 349 -21.77 28.26 6.29
C VAL A 349 -21.65 29.20 7.50
N LEU A 350 -20.44 29.66 7.82
CA LEU A 350 -20.20 30.68 8.84
C LEU A 350 -20.94 31.98 8.48
N ILE A 351 -20.81 32.44 7.24
CA ILE A 351 -21.47 33.66 6.76
C ILE A 351 -22.99 33.49 6.85
N ALA A 352 -23.54 32.39 6.34
CA ALA A 352 -24.97 32.12 6.39
C ALA A 352 -25.53 32.08 7.83
N LEU A 353 -24.78 31.51 8.78
CA LEU A 353 -25.16 31.52 10.20
C LEU A 353 -25.15 32.94 10.78
N ALA A 354 -24.08 33.70 10.50
CA ALA A 354 -23.93 35.07 10.97
C ALA A 354 -25.04 35.98 10.43
N GLU A 355 -25.35 35.89 9.13
CA GLU A 355 -26.42 36.65 8.47
C GLU A 355 -27.79 36.30 9.03
N ARG A 356 -28.08 35.01 9.21
CA ARG A 356 -29.38 34.54 9.70
C ARG A 356 -29.68 35.04 11.12
N LEU A 357 -28.66 35.15 11.96
CA LEU A 357 -28.81 35.55 13.36
C LEU A 357 -28.42 37.01 13.62
N GLY A 358 -27.92 37.72 12.62
CA GLY A 358 -27.42 39.09 12.76
C GLY A 358 -26.22 39.22 13.69
N ILE A 359 -25.36 38.19 13.75
CA ILE A 359 -24.25 38.14 14.71
C ILE A 359 -22.94 38.59 14.03
N PRO A 360 -22.22 39.58 14.58
CA PRO A 360 -20.93 39.99 14.04
C PRO A 360 -19.87 38.89 14.21
N VAL A 361 -18.92 38.86 13.28
CA VAL A 361 -17.84 37.88 13.18
C VAL A 361 -16.50 38.58 13.30
N ALA A 362 -15.73 38.20 14.32
CA ALA A 362 -14.31 38.50 14.42
C ALA A 362 -13.51 37.28 13.96
N THR A 363 -12.38 37.49 13.28
CA THR A 363 -11.52 36.39 12.81
C THR A 363 -10.18 36.35 13.53
N ALA A 364 -9.68 35.15 13.80
CA ALA A 364 -8.27 34.96 14.09
C ALA A 364 -7.43 35.20 12.81
N MET A 365 -6.12 35.46 12.97
CA MET A 365 -5.24 35.76 11.83
C MET A 365 -5.26 34.68 10.75
N ASN A 366 -5.37 33.40 11.14
CA ASN A 366 -5.40 32.25 10.23
C ASN A 366 -6.78 31.92 9.64
N ALA A 367 -7.78 32.78 9.85
CA ALA A 367 -9.12 32.67 9.28
C ALA A 367 -9.59 34.00 8.64
N LYS A 368 -8.67 34.93 8.41
CA LYS A 368 -9.02 36.28 7.94
C LYS A 368 -9.71 36.29 6.56
N ASP A 369 -9.53 35.23 5.78
CA ASP A 369 -10.13 34.99 4.47
C ASP A 369 -11.50 34.28 4.54
N THR A 370 -12.00 33.90 5.73
CA THR A 370 -13.27 33.15 5.84
C THR A 370 -14.53 34.02 5.76
N ILE A 371 -14.39 35.34 5.84
CA ILE A 371 -15.45 36.33 5.64
C ILE A 371 -14.89 37.52 4.84
N PRO A 372 -15.63 38.07 3.84
CA PRO A 372 -15.13 39.21 3.08
C PRO A 372 -14.80 40.41 3.97
N GLY A 373 -13.70 41.10 3.66
CA GLY A 373 -13.23 42.26 4.43
C GLY A 373 -14.22 43.43 4.49
N ASN A 374 -15.11 43.53 3.50
CA ASN A 374 -16.15 44.55 3.39
C ASN A 374 -17.54 44.05 3.81
N HIS A 375 -17.64 42.82 4.35
CA HIS A 375 -18.90 42.29 4.81
C HIS A 375 -19.40 43.09 6.03
N PRO A 376 -20.69 43.49 6.09
CA PRO A 376 -21.20 44.37 7.17
C PRO A 376 -21.11 43.74 8.57
N LEU A 377 -21.05 42.42 8.66
CA LEU A 377 -20.87 41.67 9.91
C LEU A 377 -19.42 41.38 10.27
N ASN A 378 -18.43 41.78 9.45
CA ASN A 378 -17.01 41.59 9.77
C ASN A 378 -16.52 42.75 10.67
N ILE A 379 -15.98 42.44 11.85
CA ILE A 379 -15.60 43.43 12.87
C ILE A 379 -14.16 43.33 13.35
#